data_AF-A0A8T7MPS0-F1
#
_entry.id   AF-A0A8T7MPS0-F1
#
_cell.length_a   1.000
_cell.length_b   1.000
_cell.length_c   1.000
_cell.angle_alpha   90.00
_cell.angle_beta   90.00
_cell.angle_gamma   90.00
#
_symmetry.space_group_name_H-M   'P 1'
#
loop_
_entity.id
_entity.type
_entity.pdbx_description
1 polymer ?
#
loop_
_entity_poly.entity_id
_entity_poly.type
_entity_poly.pdbx_seq_one_letter_code
_entity_poly.pdbx_strand_id
1 'polypeptide(L)'
;MEVQVMSYLSKTARFVIWICSKFTKTEIEQIVVGLSDVLENRNPEVKPKDDFKEKHPNYRNFIVDPEPPLTEPPKFKKKTSARKTTCNF
;
A
#
# COMPACT_ATOMS: atom_id res chain seq x y z
N MET A 1 5.40 -37.52 10.12
CA MET A 1 5.34 -36.31 9.27
C MET A 1 4.36 -35.37 9.92
N GLU A 2 4.87 -34.45 10.74
CA GLU A 2 4.06 -33.54 11.54
C GLU A 2 3.46 -32.46 10.66
N VAL A 3 2.14 -32.55 10.43
CA VAL A 3 1.37 -31.44 9.86
C VAL A 3 1.17 -30.42 10.98
N GLN A 4 2.01 -29.39 10.91
CA GLN A 4 2.02 -28.24 11.79
C GLN A 4 0.61 -27.65 11.94
N VAL A 5 0.16 -27.60 13.20
CA VAL A 5 -1.08 -26.99 13.66
C VAL A 5 -1.20 -25.57 13.10
N MET A 6 -2.07 -25.36 12.12
CA MET A 6 -2.43 -24.03 11.67
C MET A 6 -3.27 -23.37 12.76
N SER A 7 -2.77 -22.27 13.31
CA SER A 7 -3.47 -21.40 14.25
C SER A 7 -4.88 -21.05 13.72
N TYR A 8 -5.92 -21.53 14.39
CA TYR A 8 -7.34 -21.44 13.99
C TYR A 8 -7.94 -20.01 13.98
N LEU A 9 -7.12 -18.97 14.12
CA LEU A 9 -7.54 -17.56 14.21
C LEU A 9 -7.15 -16.70 12.99
N SER A 10 -6.38 -17.23 12.04
CA SER A 10 -6.01 -16.48 10.84
C SER A 10 -7.16 -16.44 9.84
N LYS A 11 -7.31 -15.33 9.11
CA LYS A 11 -8.28 -15.20 8.00
C LYS A 11 -8.09 -16.33 6.98
N THR A 12 -6.84 -16.77 6.79
CA THR A 12 -6.45 -17.89 5.94
C THR A 12 -7.04 -19.22 6.43
N ALA A 13 -6.94 -19.54 7.73
CA ALA A 13 -7.48 -20.79 8.27
C ALA A 13 -9.01 -20.86 8.10
N ARG A 14 -9.73 -19.76 8.33
CA ARG A 14 -11.19 -19.68 8.10
C ARG A 14 -11.55 -19.87 6.64
N PHE A 15 -10.74 -19.32 5.73
CA PHE A 15 -10.93 -19.48 4.29
C PHE A 15 -10.74 -20.94 3.86
N VAL A 16 -9.73 -21.64 4.40
CA VAL A 16 -9.50 -23.08 4.12
C VAL A 16 -10.70 -23.91 4.57
N ILE A 17 -11.20 -23.69 5.80
CA ILE A 17 -12.37 -24.41 6.32
C ILE A 17 -13.60 -24.16 5.44
N TRP A 18 -13.80 -22.90 5.01
CA TRP A 18 -14.92 -22.54 4.14
C TRP A 18 -14.84 -23.20 2.76
N ILE A 19 -13.66 -23.23 2.13
CA ILE A 19 -13.45 -23.93 0.85
C ILE A 19 -13.77 -25.42 1.00
N CYS A 20 -13.21 -26.07 2.03
CA CYS A 20 -13.45 -27.50 2.26
C CYS A 20 -14.92 -27.83 2.55
N SER A 21 -15.70 -26.87 3.04
CA SER A 21 -17.15 -27.02 3.24
C SER A 21 -17.97 -26.85 1.95
N LYS A 22 -17.40 -26.27 0.89
CA LYS A 22 -18.15 -25.85 -0.31
C LYS A 22 -17.78 -26.63 -1.56
N PHE A 23 -16.56 -27.18 -1.62
CA PHE A 23 -16.00 -27.83 -2.82
C PHE A 23 -15.55 -29.26 -2.53
N THR A 24 -15.57 -30.09 -3.58
CA THR A 24 -15.02 -31.44 -3.59
C THR A 24 -13.50 -31.42 -3.78
N LYS A 25 -12.83 -32.54 -3.50
CA LYS A 25 -11.36 -32.67 -3.63
C LYS A 25 -10.86 -32.21 -5.01
N THR A 26 -11.51 -32.67 -6.09
CA THR A 26 -11.12 -32.34 -7.47
C THR A 26 -11.26 -30.85 -7.77
N GLU A 27 -12.33 -30.22 -7.31
CA GLU A 27 -12.53 -28.78 -7.47
C GLU A 27 -11.50 -27.97 -6.67
N ILE A 28 -11.14 -28.43 -5.47
CA ILE A 28 -10.10 -27.80 -4.67
C ILE A 28 -8.74 -27.88 -5.39
N GLU A 29 -8.41 -29.02 -6.01
CA GLU A 29 -7.19 -29.15 -6.81
C GLU A 29 -7.18 -28.16 -7.98
N GLN A 30 -8.31 -27.98 -8.68
CA GLN A 30 -8.42 -26.98 -9.75
C GLN A 30 -8.25 -25.54 -9.23
N ILE A 31 -8.82 -25.22 -8.06
CA ILE A 31 -8.64 -23.91 -7.41
C ILE A 31 -7.16 -23.68 -7.07
N VAL A 32 -6.46 -24.68 -6.54
CA VAL A 32 -5.03 -24.59 -6.20
C VAL A 32 -4.18 -24.36 -7.45
N VAL A 33 -4.47 -25.07 -8.55
CA VAL A 33 -3.79 -24.85 -9.84
C VAL A 33 -4.02 -23.42 -10.34
N GLY A 34 -5.27 -22.95 -10.35
CA GLY A 34 -5.58 -21.58 -10.77
C GLY A 34 -4.92 -20.51 -9.90
N LEU A 35 -4.87 -20.72 -8.58
CA LEU A 35 -4.14 -19.82 -7.66
C LEU A 35 -2.63 -19.84 -7.93
N SER A 36 -2.07 -21.00 -8.25
CA SER A 36 -0.64 -21.13 -8.58
C SER A 36 -0.30 -20.40 -9.88
N ASP A 37 -1.14 -20.52 -10.91
CA ASP A 37 -0.96 -19.79 -12.18
C ASP A 37 -1.03 -18.27 -12.00
N VAL A 38 -1.90 -17.80 -11.10
CA VAL A 38 -1.99 -16.37 -10.72
C VAL A 38 -0.70 -15.91 -10.03
N LEU A 39 -0.15 -16.71 -9.10
CA LEU A 39 1.11 -16.39 -8.42
C LEU A 39 2.31 -16.38 -9.38
N GLU A 40 2.30 -17.24 -10.40
CA GLU A 40 3.32 -17.27 -11.45
C GLU A 40 3.13 -16.17 -12.52
N ASN A 41 2.17 -15.25 -12.34
CA ASN A 41 1.82 -14.20 -13.30
C ASN A 41 1.45 -14.73 -14.70
N ARG A 42 1.01 -15.98 -14.81
CA ARG A 42 0.56 -16.57 -16.09
C ARG A 42 -0.81 -16.05 -16.52
N ASN A 43 -1.55 -15.41 -15.61
CA ASN A 43 -2.83 -14.77 -15.90
C ASN A 43 -2.79 -13.27 -15.57
N PRO A 44 -2.72 -12.37 -16.58
CA PRO A 44 -2.64 -10.93 -16.35
C PRO A 44 -3.96 -10.29 -15.88
N GLU A 45 -5.10 -10.98 -16.00
CA GLU A 45 -6.42 -10.45 -15.61
C GLU A 45 -6.67 -10.52 -14.09
N VAL A 46 -6.04 -11.47 -13.42
CA VAL A 46 -6.23 -11.71 -11.98
C VAL A 46 -4.92 -11.46 -11.26
N LYS A 47 -4.79 -10.28 -10.65
CA LYS A 47 -3.64 -9.97 -9.79
C LYS A 47 -4.02 -10.17 -8.32
N PRO A 48 -3.17 -10.80 -7.50
CA PRO A 48 -3.31 -10.76 -6.05
C PRO A 48 -3.40 -9.31 -5.58
N LYS A 49 -4.04 -9.10 -4.43
CA LYS A 49 -4.08 -7.78 -3.81
C LYS A 49 -2.65 -7.34 -3.53
N ASP A 50 -2.23 -6.26 -4.18
CA ASP A 50 -0.88 -5.75 -4.10
C ASP A 50 -0.57 -5.22 -2.69
N ASP A 51 0.62 -5.56 -2.18
CA ASP A 51 1.18 -5.08 -0.92
C ASP A 51 1.58 -3.60 -0.99
N PHE A 52 1.16 -2.90 -2.04
CA PHE A 52 1.41 -1.47 -2.26
C PHE A 52 1.09 -0.61 -1.04
N LYS A 53 -0.01 -0.88 -0.34
CA LYS A 53 -0.36 -0.14 0.89
C LYS A 53 0.52 -0.51 2.08
N GLU A 54 1.06 -1.72 2.14
CA GLU A 54 2.01 -2.12 3.18
C GLU A 54 3.38 -1.46 2.94
N LYS A 55 3.81 -1.42 1.68
CA LYS A 55 5.04 -0.72 1.25
C LYS A 55 4.93 0.80 1.35
N HIS A 56 3.72 1.33 1.17
CA HIS A 56 3.43 2.76 1.21
C HIS A 56 2.28 3.08 2.17
N PRO A 57 2.50 2.97 3.51
CA PRO A 57 1.46 3.17 4.52
C PRO A 57 0.86 4.58 4.51
N ASN A 58 1.64 5.56 4.03
CA ASN A 58 1.23 6.97 3.94
C ASN A 58 0.72 7.37 2.55
N TYR A 59 0.64 6.44 1.60
CA TYR A 59 0.18 6.79 0.26
C TYR A 59 -1.29 7.22 0.27
N ARG A 60 -1.56 8.41 -0.28
CA ARG A 60 -2.90 9.01 -0.40
C ARG A 60 -3.58 9.34 0.94
N ASN A 61 -2.81 9.43 2.02
CA ASN A 61 -3.27 10.08 3.24
C ASN A 61 -3.21 11.60 3.02
N PHE A 62 -4.27 12.15 2.45
CA PHE A 62 -4.40 13.60 2.30
C PHE A 62 -4.85 14.18 3.64
N ILE A 63 -3.91 14.82 4.33
CA ILE A 63 -4.23 15.75 5.39
C ILE A 63 -4.44 17.09 4.68
N VAL A 64 -5.71 17.47 4.51
CA VAL A 64 -6.05 18.80 3.98
C VAL A 64 -5.68 19.81 5.06
N ASP A 65 -5.01 20.88 4.67
CA ASP A 65 -4.72 21.98 5.59
C ASP A 65 -6.06 22.52 6.13
N PRO A 66 -6.28 22.51 7.46
CA PRO A 66 -7.48 23.10 8.03
C PRO A 66 -7.52 24.63 7.85
N GLU A 67 -6.36 25.26 7.61
CA GLU A 67 -6.30 26.70 7.42
C GLU A 67 -6.74 27.10 6.00
N PRO A 68 -7.61 28.11 5.88
CA PRO A 68 -8.00 28.64 4.59
C PRO A 68 -6.80 29.31 3.91
N PRO A 69 -6.77 29.38 2.57
CA PRO A 69 -5.71 30.07 1.84
C PRO A 69 -5.63 31.54 2.25
N LEU A 70 -4.41 32.08 2.29
CA LEU A 70 -4.18 33.50 2.58
C LEU A 70 -4.88 34.39 1.55
N THR A 71 -5.75 35.27 2.04
CA THR A 71 -6.49 36.23 1.19
C THR A 71 -5.63 37.43 0.77
N GLU A 72 -4.56 37.72 1.52
CA GLU A 72 -3.67 38.84 1.27
C GLU A 72 -2.25 38.36 0.95
N PRO A 73 -1.53 39.05 0.03
CA PRO A 73 -0.14 38.72 -0.26
C PRO A 73 0.74 38.93 0.98
N PRO A 74 1.75 38.07 1.22
CA PRO A 74 2.63 38.22 2.35
C PRO A 74 3.38 39.56 2.27
N LYS A 75 3.38 40.31 3.38
CA LYS A 75 4.09 41.58 3.48
C LYS A 75 5.59 41.31 3.44
N PHE A 76 6.20 41.48 2.27
CA PHE A 76 7.66 41.40 2.13
C PHE A 76 8.31 42.44 3.03
N LYS A 77 9.00 42.00 4.09
CA LYS A 77 9.93 42.88 4.82
C LYS A 77 11.04 43.24 3.84
N LYS A 78 11.16 44.53 3.51
CA LYS A 78 12.28 45.06 2.73
C LYS A 78 13.56 44.60 3.42
N LYS A 79 14.28 43.66 2.82
CA LYS A 79 15.63 43.30 3.28
C LYS A 79 16.45 44.57 3.10
N THR A 80 16.88 45.19 4.19
CA THR A 80 17.82 46.31 4.14
C THR A 80 19.13 45.76 3.57
N SER A 81 19.30 45.86 2.26
CA SER A 81 20.53 45.47 1.58
C SER A 81 21.57 46.54 1.86
N ALA A 82 22.26 46.43 3.00
CA ALA A 82 23.51 47.14 3.20
C ALA A 82 24.58 46.42 2.36
N ARG A 83 24.66 46.73 1.06
CA ARG A 83 25.84 46.38 0.26
C ARG A 83 26.98 47.28 0.72
N LYS A 84 27.87 46.75 1.57
CA LYS A 84 29.18 47.38 1.79
C LYS A 84 30.06 46.99 0.61
N THR A 85 30.33 47.95 -0.27
CA THR A 85 31.37 47.82 -1.30
C THR A 85 32.66 48.32 -0.66
N THR A 86 33.64 47.43 -0.47
CA THR A 86 35.04 47.84 -0.30
C THR A 86 35.80 47.30 -1.51
N CYS A 87 36.04 48.16 -2.49
CA CYS A 87 37.07 47.93 -3.49
C CYS A 87 38.39 48.39 -2.87
N ASN A 88 39.25 47.43 -2.51
CA ASN A 88 40.66 47.73 -2.26
C ASN A 88 41.38 47.60 -3.61
N PHE A 89 41.99 48.71 -4.04
CA PHE A 89 42.91 48.78 -5.18
C PHE A 89 44.31 48.31 -4.76
#